data_AF-A0A522BC97-F1
#
_entry.id   AF-A0A522BC97-F1
#
_cell.length_a   1.000
_cell.length_b   1.000
_cell.length_c   1.000
_cell.angle_alpha   90.00
_cell.angle_beta   90.00
_cell.angle_gamma   90.00
#
_symmetry.space_group_name_H-M   'P 1'
#
loop_
_entity.id
_entity.type
_entity.pdbx_description
1 polymer ?
#
loop_
_entity_poly.entity_id
_entity_poly.type
_entity_poly.pdbx_seq_one_letter_code
_entity_poly.pdbx_strand_id
1 'polypeptide(L)'
;PSRQQSPADLIEQPAKVMRIGSMVKQLLEEVRQAPLDEASRTRLREVHRQSIVELEEGLAPELHEELERLSLPFTDDAVPSDAELRIAQAQLVGWLEGLFHGIQTALFAQQMAARVQLEQMRGRVALPPGVVEPGTTPGTTGTGQYL
;
A
#
# COMPACT_ATOMS: atom_id res chain seq x y z
N PRO A 1 -14.32 -11.49 -14.88
CA PRO A 1 -14.05 -11.02 -13.50
C PRO A 1 -12.73 -10.23 -13.48
N SER A 2 -12.81 -8.91 -13.38
CA SER A 2 -11.64 -8.05 -13.20
C SER A 2 -10.98 -8.45 -11.89
N ARG A 3 -9.78 -9.00 -11.96
CA ARG A 3 -8.98 -9.34 -10.78
C ARG A 3 -8.76 -8.02 -10.03
N GLN A 4 -9.30 -7.87 -8.82
CA GLN A 4 -8.95 -6.72 -7.98
C GLN A 4 -7.43 -6.77 -7.80
N GLN A 5 -6.70 -5.83 -8.41
CA GLN A 5 -5.26 -5.70 -8.18
C GLN A 5 -5.06 -5.57 -6.68
N SER A 6 -4.24 -6.45 -6.11
CA SER A 6 -3.82 -6.29 -4.74
C SER A 6 -3.00 -5.00 -4.67
N PRO A 7 -3.12 -4.19 -3.61
CA PRO A 7 -2.22 -3.05 -3.39
C PRO A 7 -0.73 -3.43 -3.45
N ALA A 8 -0.40 -4.69 -3.12
CA ALA A 8 0.95 -5.22 -3.24
C ALA A 8 1.42 -5.41 -4.70
N ASP A 9 0.49 -5.57 -5.65
CA ASP A 9 0.80 -5.78 -7.06
C ASP A 9 1.26 -4.48 -7.74
N LEU A 10 1.09 -3.32 -7.08
CA LEU A 10 1.58 -2.02 -7.56
C LEU A 10 3.12 -1.94 -7.53
N ILE A 11 3.79 -2.78 -6.73
CA ILE A 11 5.25 -2.84 -6.65
C ILE A 11 5.72 -4.21 -7.11
N GLU A 12 6.23 -4.27 -8.35
CA GLU A 12 6.71 -5.51 -8.95
C GLU A 12 8.02 -5.98 -8.31
N GLN A 13 8.89 -5.04 -7.91
CA GLN A 13 10.20 -5.36 -7.30
C GLN A 13 10.42 -4.62 -5.96
N PRO A 14 9.78 -5.06 -4.86
CA PRO A 14 9.82 -4.33 -3.59
C PRO A 14 11.23 -4.09 -3.05
N ALA A 15 12.10 -5.09 -3.12
CA ALA A 15 13.48 -4.97 -2.65
C ALA A 15 14.30 -3.94 -3.45
N LYS A 16 14.08 -3.85 -4.77
CA LYS A 16 14.75 -2.89 -5.65
C LYS A 16 14.31 -1.46 -5.30
N VAL A 17 13.00 -1.23 -5.24
CA VAL A 17 12.40 0.06 -4.91
C VAL A 17 12.85 0.55 -3.52
N MET A 18 12.86 -0.32 -2.51
CA MET A 18 13.32 0.03 -1.16
C MET A 18 14.80 0.43 -1.13
N ARG A 19 15.65 -0.29 -1.88
CA ARG A 19 17.09 0.02 -1.96
C ARG A 19 17.34 1.38 -2.60
N ILE A 20 16.64 1.68 -3.70
CA ILE A 20 16.76 2.97 -4.39
C ILE A 20 16.22 4.09 -3.52
N GLY A 21 15.04 3.92 -2.91
CA GLY A 21 14.47 4.91 -2.00
C GLY A 21 15.38 5.24 -0.83
N SER A 22 16.03 4.22 -0.24
CA SER A 22 17.00 4.41 0.84
C SER A 22 18.24 5.17 0.38
N MET A 23 18.77 4.84 -0.81
CA MET A 23 19.90 5.55 -1.42
C MET A 23 19.56 7.03 -1.66
N VAL A 24 18.42 7.30 -2.28
CA VAL A 24 17.93 8.67 -2.55
C VAL A 24 17.77 9.47 -1.26
N LYS A 25 17.20 8.84 -0.21
CA LYS A 25 17.07 9.46 1.11
C LYS A 25 18.42 9.81 1.74
N GLN A 26 19.41 8.91 1.66
CA GLN A 26 20.76 9.19 2.15
C GLN A 26 21.40 10.36 1.41
N LEU A 27 21.29 10.39 0.07
CA LEU A 27 21.81 11.49 -0.75
C LEU A 27 21.14 12.83 -0.41
N LEU A 28 19.82 12.84 -0.19
CA LEU A 28 19.10 14.04 0.24
C LEU A 28 19.66 14.58 1.56
N GLU A 29 19.94 13.72 2.54
CA GLU A 29 20.50 14.15 3.81
C GLU A 29 21.95 14.67 3.67
N GLU A 30 22.75 14.13 2.76
CA GLU A 30 24.08 14.67 2.46
C GLU A 30 24.00 16.10 1.91
N VAL A 31 23.10 16.38 0.96
CA VAL A 31 22.93 17.75 0.41
C VAL A 31 22.40 18.72 1.47
N ARG A 32 21.71 18.24 2.51
CA ARG A 32 21.24 19.08 3.62
C ARG A 32 22.35 19.41 4.62
N GLN A 33 23.39 18.59 4.71
CA GLN A 33 24.48 18.76 5.68
C GLN A 33 25.56 19.71 5.20
N ALA A 34 25.89 19.70 3.91
CA ALA A 34 26.96 20.52 3.35
C ALA A 34 26.64 21.00 1.92
N PRO A 35 27.12 22.19 1.52
CA PRO A 35 27.00 22.65 0.15
C PRO A 35 27.82 21.78 -0.80
N LEU A 36 27.32 21.58 -2.01
CA LEU A 36 27.98 20.77 -3.04
C LEU A 36 28.77 21.64 -4.03
N ASP A 37 29.89 21.09 -4.51
CA ASP A 37 30.57 21.66 -5.68
C ASP A 37 29.82 21.31 -6.98
N GLU A 38 30.18 21.97 -8.08
CA GLU A 38 29.52 21.79 -9.38
C GLU A 38 29.63 20.35 -9.92
N ALA A 39 30.77 19.69 -9.70
CA ALA A 39 30.97 18.30 -10.11
C ALA A 39 30.02 17.35 -9.35
N SER A 40 29.86 17.55 -8.04
CA SER A 40 28.95 16.76 -7.21
C SER A 40 27.50 17.01 -7.58
N ARG A 41 27.11 18.27 -7.88
CA ARG A 41 25.75 18.60 -8.36
C ARG A 41 25.44 17.94 -9.70
N THR A 42 26.40 17.95 -10.63
CA THR A 42 26.27 17.26 -11.92
C THR A 42 26.10 15.75 -11.74
N ARG A 43 26.89 15.14 -10.87
CA ARG A 43 26.76 13.71 -10.54
C ARG A 43 25.41 13.40 -9.90
N LEU A 44 24.94 14.25 -8.98
CA LEU A 44 23.68 14.02 -8.28
C LEU A 44 22.46 14.15 -9.21
N ARG A 45 22.52 15.07 -10.19
CA ARG A 45 21.52 15.15 -11.28
C ARG A 45 21.41 13.82 -12.01
N GLU A 46 22.54 13.24 -12.41
CA GLU A 46 22.56 11.97 -13.14
C GLU A 46 22.08 10.79 -12.28
N VAL A 47 22.49 10.76 -11.00
CA VAL A 47 21.99 9.75 -10.05
C VAL A 47 20.48 9.87 -9.87
N HIS A 48 19.92 11.09 -9.80
CA HIS A 48 18.48 11.30 -9.71
C HIS A 48 17.76 10.75 -10.95
N ARG A 49 18.24 11.10 -12.15
CA ARG A 49 17.71 10.61 -13.42
C ARG A 49 17.73 9.08 -13.50
N GLN A 50 18.86 8.46 -13.17
CA GLN A 50 18.97 7.00 -13.15
C GLN A 50 18.07 6.37 -12.09
N SER A 51 17.93 7.00 -10.92
CA SER A 51 17.06 6.49 -9.85
C SER A 51 15.60 6.42 -10.29
N ILE A 52 15.11 7.41 -11.05
CA ILE A 52 13.75 7.38 -11.61
C ILE A 52 13.59 6.17 -12.55
N VAL A 53 14.46 6.01 -13.54
CA VAL A 53 14.40 4.88 -14.48
C VAL A 53 14.43 3.53 -13.75
N GLU A 54 15.32 3.39 -12.76
CA GLU A 54 15.43 2.16 -11.98
C GLU A 54 14.21 1.87 -11.10
N LEU A 55 13.52 2.92 -10.64
CA LEU A 55 12.26 2.81 -9.90
C LEU A 55 11.13 2.39 -10.84
N GLU A 56 11.05 2.96 -12.03
CA GLU A 56 10.03 2.60 -13.03
C GLU A 56 10.06 1.11 -13.36
N GLU A 57 11.26 0.52 -13.51
CA GLU A 57 11.42 -0.93 -13.71
C GLU A 57 10.93 -1.80 -12.53
N GLY A 58 10.76 -1.21 -11.35
CA GLY A 58 10.31 -1.89 -10.13
C GLY A 58 8.85 -1.64 -9.76
N LEU A 59 8.14 -0.82 -10.54
CA LEU A 59 6.78 -0.36 -10.28
C LEU A 59 5.82 -0.81 -11.38
N ALA A 60 4.53 -0.96 -11.03
CA ALA A 60 3.51 -1.25 -12.01
C ALA A 60 3.32 -0.07 -13.01
N PRO A 61 2.81 -0.33 -14.23
CA PRO A 61 2.63 0.72 -15.25
C PRO A 61 1.82 1.94 -14.78
N GLU A 62 0.82 1.75 -13.91
CA GLU A 62 0.02 2.87 -13.40
C GLU A 62 0.86 3.84 -12.57
N LEU A 63 1.85 3.33 -11.82
CA LEU A 63 2.75 4.15 -11.01
C LEU A 63 3.91 4.73 -11.82
N HIS A 64 4.29 4.10 -12.94
CA HIS A 64 5.23 4.69 -13.90
C HIS A 64 4.69 6.02 -14.43
N GLU A 65 3.46 6.02 -14.95
CA GLU A 65 2.84 7.24 -15.47
C GLU A 65 2.66 8.30 -14.38
N GLU A 66 2.37 7.90 -13.14
CA GLU A 66 2.28 8.84 -12.01
C GLU A 66 3.64 9.44 -11.68
N LEU A 67 4.68 8.62 -11.58
CA LEU A 67 6.04 9.06 -11.29
C LEU A 67 6.51 10.05 -12.36
N GLU A 68 6.36 9.72 -13.65
CA GLU A 68 6.77 10.56 -14.78
C GLU A 68 6.06 11.92 -14.77
N ARG A 69 4.75 11.96 -14.46
CA ARG A 69 4.01 13.23 -14.34
C ARG A 69 4.49 14.13 -13.20
N LEU A 70 5.01 13.53 -12.13
CA LEU A 70 5.45 14.26 -10.94
C LEU A 70 6.94 14.65 -11.03
N SER A 71 7.77 13.81 -11.64
CA SER A 71 9.20 14.03 -11.80
C SER A 71 9.49 14.91 -13.01
N LEU A 72 9.59 16.23 -12.80
CA LEU A 72 10.09 17.15 -13.82
C LEU A 72 11.59 16.95 -14.02
N PRO A 73 12.08 16.60 -15.23
CA PRO A 73 13.50 16.43 -15.47
C PRO A 73 14.25 17.76 -15.36
N PHE A 74 15.49 17.70 -14.86
CA PHE A 74 16.40 18.83 -14.93
C PHE A 74 16.73 19.17 -16.39
N THR A 75 16.93 20.45 -16.70
CA THR A 75 17.42 20.85 -18.03
C THR A 75 18.87 20.44 -18.20
N ASP A 76 19.23 20.03 -19.43
CA ASP A 76 20.62 19.65 -19.74
C ASP A 76 21.54 20.87 -19.86
N ASP A 77 20.97 22.06 -20.10
CA ASP A 77 21.67 23.31 -20.39
C ASP A 77 22.37 23.93 -19.17
N ALA A 78 22.06 23.46 -17.96
CA ALA A 78 22.62 24.00 -16.72
C ALA A 78 22.82 22.93 -15.64
N VAL A 79 23.82 23.16 -14.78
CA VAL A 79 24.01 22.37 -13.56
C VAL A 79 23.01 22.86 -12.50
N PRO A 80 22.13 21.98 -11.98
CA PRO A 80 21.13 22.39 -11.01
C PRO A 80 21.77 22.88 -9.71
N SER A 81 21.10 23.79 -9.03
CA SER A 81 21.49 24.29 -7.72
C SER A 81 21.26 23.26 -6.61
N ASP A 82 21.91 23.43 -5.46
CA ASP A 82 21.67 22.60 -4.26
C ASP A 82 20.20 22.61 -3.83
N ALA A 83 19.50 23.74 -4.04
CA ALA A 83 18.09 23.86 -3.70
C ALA A 83 17.21 23.02 -4.62
N GLU A 84 17.45 23.06 -5.93
CA GLU A 84 16.72 22.26 -6.91
C GLU A 84 16.96 20.76 -6.68
N LEU A 85 18.21 20.35 -6.43
CA LEU A 85 18.55 18.97 -6.10
C LEU A 85 17.85 18.50 -4.81
N ARG A 86 17.83 19.32 -3.75
CA ARG A 86 17.12 18.98 -2.52
C ARG A 86 15.62 18.81 -2.73
N ILE A 87 14.99 19.70 -3.50
CA ILE A 87 13.55 19.61 -3.79
C ILE A 87 13.23 18.34 -4.57
N ALA A 88 13.98 18.06 -5.64
CA ALA A 88 13.75 16.88 -6.47
C ALA A 88 13.93 15.57 -5.68
N GLN A 89 14.99 15.46 -4.89
CA GLN A 89 15.20 14.27 -4.06
C GLN A 89 14.13 14.16 -2.96
N ALA A 90 13.78 15.25 -2.29
CA ALA A 90 12.72 15.24 -1.26
C ALA A 90 11.35 14.85 -1.82
N GLN A 91 11.02 15.29 -3.03
CA GLN A 91 9.81 14.88 -3.73
C GLN A 91 9.80 13.37 -3.96
N LEU A 92 10.90 12.80 -4.46
CA LEU A 92 11.01 11.37 -4.71
C LEU A 92 10.92 10.55 -3.42
N VAL A 93 11.63 10.96 -2.35
CA VAL A 93 11.53 10.31 -1.03
C VAL A 93 10.10 10.36 -0.50
N GLY A 94 9.48 11.53 -0.50
CA GLY A 94 8.14 11.72 0.05
C GLY A 94 7.08 10.91 -0.71
N TRP A 95 7.19 10.86 -2.04
CA TRP A 95 6.29 10.05 -2.86
C TRP A 95 6.46 8.55 -2.56
N LEU A 96 7.70 8.06 -2.47
CA LEU A 96 7.98 6.66 -2.12
C LEU A 96 7.48 6.30 -0.71
N GLU A 97 7.70 7.17 0.29
CA GLU A 97 7.20 6.96 1.64
C GLU A 97 5.66 6.91 1.67
N GLY A 98 5.00 7.79 0.92
CA GLY A 98 3.54 7.79 0.74
C GLY A 98 3.01 6.51 0.08
N LEU A 99 3.68 6.05 -0.98
CA LEU A 99 3.35 4.81 -1.68
C LEU A 99 3.43 3.60 -0.73
N PHE A 100 4.55 3.42 -0.04
CA PHE A 100 4.72 2.31 0.90
C PHE A 100 3.70 2.36 2.04
N HIS A 101 3.44 3.55 2.59
CA HIS A 101 2.44 3.71 3.64
C HIS A 101 1.02 3.38 3.15
N GLY A 102 0.66 3.80 1.94
CA GLY A 102 -0.63 3.50 1.31
C GLY A 102 -0.85 2.00 1.13
N ILE A 103 0.16 1.29 0.61
CA ILE A 103 0.11 -0.17 0.42
C ILE A 103 -0.02 -0.88 1.77
N GLN A 104 0.80 -0.51 2.77
CA GLN A 104 0.72 -1.10 4.10
C GLN A 104 -0.66 -0.89 4.74
N THR A 105 -1.22 0.31 4.61
CA THR A 105 -2.55 0.64 5.12
C THR A 105 -3.63 -0.20 4.46
N ALA A 106 -3.58 -0.34 3.13
CA ALA A 106 -4.55 -1.12 2.39
C ALA A 106 -4.46 -2.63 2.73
N LEU A 107 -3.24 -3.18 2.86
CA LEU A 107 -3.03 -4.57 3.28
C LEU A 107 -3.52 -4.82 4.71
N PHE A 108 -3.25 -3.88 5.63
CA PHE A 108 -3.76 -3.98 7.00
C PHE A 108 -5.30 -3.97 7.04
N ALA A 109 -5.94 -3.08 6.28
CA ALA A 109 -7.40 -3.03 6.16
C ALA A 109 -7.98 -4.35 5.61
N GLN A 110 -7.34 -4.94 4.59
CA GLN A 110 -7.73 -6.24 4.04
C GLN A 110 -7.62 -7.36 5.09
N GLN A 111 -6.52 -7.41 5.86
CA GLN A 111 -6.34 -8.40 6.92
C GLN A 111 -7.40 -8.26 8.01
N MET A 112 -7.73 -7.02 8.41
CA MET A 112 -8.76 -6.77 9.41
C MET A 112 -10.16 -7.17 8.91
N ALA A 113 -10.51 -6.82 7.66
CA ALA A 113 -11.77 -7.23 7.06
C ALA A 113 -11.91 -8.76 6.97
N ALA A 114 -10.83 -9.46 6.60
CA ALA A 114 -10.80 -10.92 6.58
C ALA A 114 -10.99 -11.54 7.98
N ARG A 115 -10.37 -10.96 9.02
CA ARG A 115 -10.57 -11.41 10.41
C ARG A 115 -12.02 -11.27 10.87
N VAL A 116 -12.65 -10.13 10.62
CA VAL A 116 -14.05 -9.89 10.97
C VAL A 116 -14.98 -10.86 10.25
N GLN A 117 -14.73 -11.14 8.96
CA GLN A 117 -15.51 -12.13 8.21
C GLN A 117 -15.39 -13.53 8.82
N LEU A 118 -14.18 -13.95 9.21
CA LEU A 118 -13.97 -15.25 9.85
C LEU A 118 -14.66 -15.36 11.22
N GLU A 119 -14.63 -14.30 12.03
CA GLU A 119 -15.35 -14.24 13.31
C GLU A 119 -16.86 -14.33 13.12
N GLN A 120 -17.42 -13.65 12.12
CA GLN A 120 -18.84 -13.77 11.77
C GLN A 120 -19.21 -15.18 11.32
N MET A 121 -18.35 -15.84 10.53
CA MET A 121 -18.57 -17.23 10.12
C MET A 121 -18.52 -18.18 11.31
N ARG A 122 -17.58 -18.01 12.23
CA ARG A 122 -17.50 -18.79 13.49
C ARG A 122 -18.72 -18.56 14.37
N GLY A 123 -19.20 -17.32 14.49
CA GLY A 123 -20.43 -16.99 15.22
C GLY A 123 -21.69 -17.60 14.61
N ARG A 124 -21.75 -17.74 13.28
CA ARG A 124 -22.86 -18.41 12.57
C ARG A 124 -22.83 -19.94 12.71
N VAL A 125 -21.65 -20.56 12.78
CA VAL A 125 -21.50 -22.01 13.01
C VAL A 125 -21.80 -22.40 14.46
N ALA A 126 -21.63 -21.48 15.41
CA ALA A 126 -21.88 -21.70 16.83
C ALA A 126 -23.36 -21.57 17.24
N LEU A 127 -24.30 -21.31 16.33
CA LEU A 127 -25.73 -21.36 16.67
C LEU A 127 -26.21 -22.84 16.69
N PRO A 128 -26.59 -23.40 17.85
CA PRO A 128 -27.10 -24.76 17.91
C PRO A 128 -28.43 -24.86 17.15
N PRO A 129 -28.61 -25.88 16.28
CA PRO A 129 -29.90 -26.13 15.65
C PRO A 129 -30.95 -26.45 16.72
N GLY A 130 -32.06 -25.71 16.65
CA GLY A 130 -33.30 -25.80 17.42
C GLY A 130 -33.38 -26.85 18.53
N VAL A 131 -33.42 -26.39 19.78
CA VAL A 131 -34.29 -27.02 20.76
C VAL A 131 -35.72 -26.67 20.35
N VAL A 132 -36.31 -27.52 19.53
CA VAL A 132 -37.76 -27.64 19.41
C VAL A 132 -38.27 -28.13 20.75
N GLU A 133 -38.85 -27.23 21.55
CA GLU A 133 -39.72 -27.62 22.67
C GLU A 133 -41.06 -28.06 22.04
N PRO A 134 -41.46 -29.34 22.10
CA PRO A 134 -42.78 -29.76 21.65
C PRO A 134 -43.79 -29.50 22.77
N GLY A 135 -44.25 -28.26 22.84
CA GLY A 135 -45.40 -27.85 23.65
C GLY A 135 -46.57 -27.47 22.75
N THR A 136 -47.33 -28.45 22.26
CA THR A 136 -48.70 -28.22 21.74
C THR A 136 -49.46 -29.54 21.60
N THR A 137 -50.32 -29.82 22.58
CA THR A 137 -51.44 -30.77 22.45
C THR A 137 -52.74 -30.00 22.23
N PRO A 138 -53.38 -30.09 21.05
CA PRO A 138 -54.79 -29.77 20.86
C PRO A 138 -55.62 -31.06 20.80
N GLY A 139 -56.68 -31.13 21.61
CA GLY A 139 -57.30 -32.39 22.05
C GLY A 139 -58.39 -33.02 21.16
N THR A 140 -58.92 -34.16 21.62
CA THR A 140 -60.30 -34.63 21.35
C THR A 140 -60.71 -35.80 22.29
N THR A 141 -61.81 -35.60 23.03
CA THR A 141 -62.90 -36.54 23.44
C THR A 141 -62.63 -37.95 24.00
N GLY A 142 -63.18 -38.22 25.19
CA GLY A 142 -63.50 -39.58 25.66
C GLY A 142 -64.10 -39.62 27.07
N THR A 143 -65.42 -39.76 27.15
CA THR A 143 -66.28 -39.92 28.34
C THR A 143 -65.89 -41.06 29.29
N GLY A 144 -66.10 -40.88 30.62
CA GLY A 144 -65.94 -41.96 31.59
C GLY A 144 -66.29 -41.59 33.03
N GLN A 145 -67.55 -41.24 33.26
CA GLN A 145 -68.19 -41.20 34.59
C GLN A 145 -68.33 -42.63 35.13
N TYR A 146 -67.80 -42.98 36.30
CA TYR A 146 -68.42 -43.89 37.29
C TYR A 146 -67.66 -43.86 38.63
N LEU A 147 -68.45 -43.59 39.69
CA LEU A 147 -68.36 -43.96 41.12
C LEU A 147 -67.12 -43.52 41.92
#